data_AF-T1HR34-F1
#
_entry.id   AF-T1HR34-F1
#
_cell.length_a   1.000
_cell.length_b   1.000
_cell.length_c   1.000
_cell.angle_alpha   90.00
_cell.angle_beta   90.00
_cell.angle_gamma   90.00
#
_symmetry.space_group_name_H-M   'P 1'
#
loop_
_entity.id
_entity.type
_entity.pdbx_description
1 polymer ?
#
loop_
_entity_poly.entity_id
_entity_poly.type
_entity_poly.pdbx_seq_one_letter_code
_entity_poly.pdbx_strand_id
1 'polypeptide(L)'
;MLDCKEEDVLLECLTFHWSIVNYKKPPVPKSERLKVRREPEPELPQAVQEAMADSRAAIISMCNIFMNIIVLEPRFVESSATFSSLLKFVLNNLTELKNIPDNLVLHGNMAVLGLLLLKQQAKKVKKNDFSICRYIQSTIRFLWDAHNVDESNDASTLVVSMTYKKYWMELMELWFLGMQTISVVLTLVPWISEFIVETGWAQGIVDTLKKVKACSLPPNIKSAFEDFLCHLVETNASVVPIFKEHDVLTVCRNHLFMDLGKAIFGD
;
A
#
# COMPACT_ATOMS: atom_id res chain seq x y z
N MET A 1 -15.91 26.02 6.61
CA MET A 1 -15.17 26.42 5.40
C MET A 1 -15.10 25.22 4.48
N LEU A 2 -16.21 25.00 3.77
CA LEU A 2 -16.45 24.19 2.56
C LEU A 2 -17.98 24.23 2.37
N ASP A 3 -18.54 25.44 2.20
CA ASP A 3 -20.00 25.63 2.12
C ASP A 3 -20.59 25.10 0.78
N CYS A 4 -19.74 24.63 -0.13
CA CYS A 4 -20.08 24.24 -1.50
C CYS A 4 -19.99 22.73 -1.81
N LYS A 5 -19.84 21.83 -0.81
CA LYS A 5 -19.71 20.37 -1.03
C LYS A 5 -18.64 20.01 -2.08
N GLU A 6 -17.52 20.71 -2.08
CA GLU A 6 -16.47 20.55 -3.10
C GLU A 6 -15.86 19.15 -3.07
N GLU A 7 -15.87 18.50 -1.89
CA GLU A 7 -15.46 17.11 -1.71
C GLU A 7 -16.33 16.11 -2.48
N ASP A 8 -17.63 16.40 -2.64
CA ASP A 8 -18.55 15.55 -3.40
C ASP A 8 -18.20 15.63 -4.89
N VAL A 9 -18.00 16.86 -5.41
CA VAL A 9 -17.58 17.09 -6.79
C VAL A 9 -16.22 16.44 -7.07
N LEU A 10 -15.28 16.54 -6.13
CA LEU A 10 -13.97 15.90 -6.26
C LEU A 10 -14.07 14.37 -6.32
N LEU A 11 -14.96 13.77 -5.53
CA LEU A 11 -15.20 12.33 -5.55
C LEU A 11 -15.88 11.87 -6.86
N GLU A 12 -16.82 12.67 -7.38
CA GLU A 12 -17.45 12.43 -8.68
C GLU A 12 -16.41 12.46 -9.82
N CYS A 13 -15.54 13.48 -9.84
CA CYS A 13 -14.43 13.58 -10.78
C CYS A 13 -13.47 12.38 -10.69
N LEU A 14 -13.13 11.96 -9.46
CA LEU A 14 -12.29 10.79 -9.22
C LEU A 14 -12.92 9.52 -9.78
N THR A 15 -14.21 9.32 -9.54
CA THR A 15 -14.97 8.16 -10.04
C THR A 15 -15.06 8.17 -11.57
N PHE A 16 -15.27 9.34 -12.18
CA PHE A 16 -15.29 9.50 -13.62
C PHE A 16 -13.95 9.11 -14.26
N HIS A 17 -12.84 9.69 -13.81
CA HIS A 17 -11.52 9.34 -14.34
C HIS A 17 -11.15 7.89 -14.07
N TRP A 18 -11.56 7.33 -12.94
CA TRP A 18 -11.35 5.91 -12.66
C TRP A 18 -12.03 5.00 -13.69
N SER A 19 -13.23 5.37 -14.15
CA SER A 19 -13.93 4.61 -15.20
C SER A 19 -13.17 4.56 -16.53
N ILE A 20 -12.32 5.55 -16.80
CA ILE A 20 -11.44 5.61 -17.98
C ILE A 20 -10.20 4.74 -17.75
N VAL A 21 -9.55 4.86 -16.59
CA VAL A 21 -8.33 4.10 -16.26
C VAL A 21 -8.60 2.60 -16.09
N ASN A 22 -9.71 2.24 -15.45
CA ASN A 22 -10.10 0.85 -15.23
C ASN A 22 -10.96 0.31 -16.38
N TYR A 23 -10.60 0.64 -17.62
CA TYR A 23 -11.31 0.14 -18.79
C TYR A 23 -11.30 -1.41 -18.83
N LYS A 24 -12.50 -1.99 -18.67
CA LYS A 24 -12.74 -3.43 -18.80
C LYS A 24 -13.08 -3.74 -20.25
N LYS A 25 -12.27 -4.60 -20.89
CA LYS A 25 -12.55 -5.08 -22.25
C LYS A 25 -13.94 -5.77 -22.27
N PRO A 26 -14.76 -5.56 -23.31
CA PRO A 26 -16.01 -6.28 -23.46
C PRO A 26 -15.79 -7.79 -23.43
N PRO A 27 -16.70 -8.58 -22.82
CA PRO A 27 -16.56 -10.02 -22.76
C PRO A 27 -16.55 -10.63 -24.17
N VAL A 28 -15.63 -11.57 -24.41
CA VAL A 28 -15.51 -12.27 -25.70
C VAL A 28 -16.80 -13.05 -25.98
N PRO A 29 -17.43 -12.88 -27.16
CA PRO A 29 -18.62 -13.63 -27.56
C PRO A 29 -18.42 -15.14 -27.42
N LYS A 30 -19.45 -15.87 -27.00
CA LYS A 30 -19.37 -17.34 -26.76
C LYS A 30 -18.83 -18.10 -27.98
N SER A 31 -19.15 -17.66 -29.19
CA SER A 31 -18.69 -18.21 -30.47
C SER A 31 -17.18 -18.10 -30.71
N GLU A 32 -16.48 -17.22 -29.99
CA GLU A 32 -15.06 -16.94 -30.18
C GLU A 32 -14.17 -17.45 -29.02
N ARG A 33 -14.77 -17.86 -27.89
CA ARG A 33 -14.05 -18.28 -26.68
C ARG A 33 -13.15 -19.50 -26.86
N LEU A 34 -13.47 -20.40 -27.81
CA LEU A 34 -12.72 -21.63 -28.08
C LEU A 34 -11.78 -21.52 -29.28
N LYS A 35 -11.73 -20.37 -29.96
CA LYS A 35 -10.77 -20.14 -31.04
C LYS A 35 -9.42 -19.87 -30.39
N VAL A 36 -8.44 -20.74 -30.67
CA VAL A 36 -7.04 -20.54 -30.25
C VAL A 36 -6.55 -19.22 -30.87
N ARG A 37 -6.56 -18.13 -30.10
CA ARG A 37 -5.94 -16.86 -30.49
C ARG A 37 -4.43 -17.07 -30.48
N ARG A 38 -3.84 -17.19 -31.67
CA ARG A 38 -2.39 -17.26 -31.88
C ARG A 38 -1.73 -15.87 -31.92
N GLU A 39 -2.53 -14.82 -32.05
CA GLU A 39 -2.04 -13.45 -32.20
C GLU A 39 -2.00 -12.73 -30.85
N PRO A 40 -0.98 -11.88 -30.60
CA PRO A 40 -0.96 -11.02 -29.43
C PRO A 40 -2.21 -10.14 -29.39
N GLU A 41 -2.70 -9.83 -28.19
CA GLU A 41 -3.89 -8.98 -28.07
C GLU A 41 -3.68 -7.64 -28.78
N PRO A 42 -4.68 -7.13 -29.53
CA PRO A 42 -4.55 -5.83 -30.16
C PRO A 42 -4.30 -4.75 -29.11
N GLU A 43 -3.30 -3.90 -29.37
CA GLU A 43 -3.07 -2.69 -28.58
C GLU A 43 -4.28 -1.76 -28.67
N LEU A 44 -4.55 -1.03 -27.60
CA LEU A 44 -5.62 -0.04 -27.59
C LEU A 44 -5.28 1.11 -28.55
N PRO A 45 -6.28 1.76 -29.17
CA PRO A 45 -6.04 2.95 -29.99
C PRO A 45 -5.27 4.02 -29.21
N GLN A 46 -4.36 4.74 -29.85
CA GLN A 46 -3.50 5.75 -29.22
C GLN A 46 -4.30 6.78 -28.40
N ALA A 47 -5.40 7.31 -28.96
CA ALA A 47 -6.26 8.27 -28.26
C ALA A 47 -6.83 7.72 -26.93
N VAL A 48 -7.08 6.41 -26.84
CA VAL A 48 -7.52 5.76 -25.59
C VAL A 48 -6.37 5.68 -24.59
N GLN A 49 -5.16 5.36 -25.06
CA GLN A 49 -3.97 5.31 -24.20
C GLN A 49 -3.64 6.68 -23.60
N GLU A 50 -3.73 7.74 -24.41
CA GLU A 50 -3.55 9.14 -23.99
C GLU A 50 -4.60 9.55 -22.97
N ALA A 51 -5.90 9.29 -23.24
CA ALA A 51 -6.97 9.58 -22.29
C ALA A 51 -6.81 8.82 -20.95
N MET A 52 -6.29 7.58 -21.00
CA MET A 52 -5.95 6.82 -19.79
C MET A 52 -4.74 7.40 -19.05
N ALA A 53 -3.75 7.95 -19.74
CA ALA A 53 -2.62 8.63 -19.11
C ALA A 53 -3.07 9.92 -18.40
N ASP A 54 -3.86 10.75 -19.09
CA ASP A 54 -4.41 11.99 -18.52
C ASP A 54 -5.31 11.69 -17.32
N SER A 55 -6.15 10.67 -17.41
CA SER A 55 -7.00 10.25 -16.30
C SER A 55 -6.21 9.71 -15.12
N ARG A 56 -5.09 9.00 -15.33
CA ARG A 56 -4.19 8.60 -14.25
C ARG A 56 -3.60 9.82 -13.54
N ALA A 57 -3.11 10.80 -14.28
CA ALA A 57 -2.55 12.04 -13.72
C ALA A 57 -3.60 12.83 -12.92
N ALA A 58 -4.83 12.91 -13.43
CA ALA A 58 -5.95 13.52 -12.73
C ALA A 58 -6.26 12.81 -11.41
N ILE A 59 -6.37 11.47 -11.41
CA ILE A 59 -6.64 10.71 -10.18
C ILE A 59 -5.52 10.86 -9.16
N ILE A 60 -4.25 10.81 -9.59
CA ILE A 60 -3.09 11.05 -8.71
C ILE A 60 -3.22 12.43 -8.04
N SER A 61 -3.56 13.46 -8.81
CA SER A 61 -3.74 14.82 -8.29
C SER A 61 -4.89 14.90 -7.28
N MET A 62 -6.02 14.26 -7.57
CA MET A 62 -7.16 14.19 -6.64
C MET A 62 -6.83 13.39 -5.38
N CYS A 63 -6.07 12.29 -5.48
CA CYS A 63 -5.59 11.55 -4.32
C CYS A 63 -4.75 12.45 -3.41
N ASN A 64 -3.82 13.23 -3.98
CA ASN A 64 -3.01 14.18 -3.22
C ASN A 64 -3.85 15.26 -2.53
N ILE A 65 -4.88 15.79 -3.21
CA ILE A 65 -5.82 16.75 -2.60
C ILE A 65 -6.55 16.10 -1.42
N PHE A 66 -7.11 14.90 -1.60
CA PHE A 66 -7.79 14.19 -0.52
C PHE A 66 -6.85 13.87 0.66
N MET A 67 -5.63 13.41 0.39
CA MET A 67 -4.64 13.14 1.44
C MET A 67 -4.33 14.40 2.25
N ASN A 68 -4.16 15.55 1.59
CA ASN A 68 -3.97 16.84 2.27
C ASN A 68 -5.17 17.20 3.14
N ILE A 69 -6.41 17.04 2.65
CA ILE A 69 -7.61 17.31 3.46
C ILE A 69 -7.67 16.37 4.67
N ILE A 70 -7.34 15.08 4.51
CA ILE A 70 -7.34 14.12 5.61
C ILE A 70 -6.35 14.48 6.71
N VAL A 71 -5.18 15.00 6.33
CA VAL A 71 -4.14 15.44 7.26
C VAL A 71 -4.52 16.75 7.95
N LEU A 72 -5.04 17.72 7.20
CA LEU A 72 -5.34 19.06 7.70
C LEU A 72 -6.66 19.14 8.48
N GLU A 73 -7.67 18.35 8.10
CA GLU A 73 -9.03 18.42 8.63
C GLU A 73 -9.54 17.05 9.16
N PRO A 74 -8.82 16.39 10.10
CA PRO A 74 -9.11 15.02 10.49
C PRO A 74 -10.50 14.83 11.13
N ARG A 75 -10.98 15.82 11.90
CA ARG A 75 -12.31 15.78 12.56
C ARG A 75 -13.45 15.83 11.56
N PHE A 76 -13.29 16.62 10.49
CA PHE A 76 -14.25 16.68 9.40
C PHE A 76 -14.31 15.33 8.67
N VAL A 77 -13.15 14.77 8.33
CA VAL A 77 -13.04 13.47 7.65
C VAL A 77 -13.61 12.31 8.46
N GLU A 78 -13.41 12.30 9.79
CA GLU A 78 -13.93 11.26 10.68
C GLU A 78 -15.47 11.15 10.59
N SER A 79 -16.17 12.27 10.44
CA SER A 79 -17.64 12.33 10.43
C SER A 79 -18.26 12.40 9.02
N SER A 80 -17.50 12.77 7.99
CA SER A 80 -18.01 12.99 6.63
C SER A 80 -18.51 11.71 5.93
N ALA A 81 -19.70 11.82 5.33
CA ALA A 81 -20.27 10.77 4.49
C ALA A 81 -19.48 10.59 3.19
N THR A 82 -18.98 11.68 2.60
CA THR A 82 -18.20 11.68 1.36
C THR A 82 -16.90 10.92 1.54
N PHE A 83 -16.16 11.18 2.62
CA PHE A 83 -14.93 10.42 2.92
C PHE A 83 -15.22 8.96 3.25
N SER A 84 -16.39 8.66 3.82
CA SER A 84 -16.84 7.27 4.02
C SER A 84 -17.11 6.56 2.68
N SER A 85 -17.67 7.27 1.71
CA SER A 85 -17.86 6.78 0.33
C SER A 85 -16.52 6.63 -0.40
N LEU A 86 -15.60 7.58 -0.23
CA LEU A 86 -14.25 7.52 -0.79
C LEU A 86 -13.47 6.31 -0.22
N LEU A 87 -13.56 6.04 1.09
CA LEU A 87 -12.93 4.85 1.67
C LEU A 87 -13.47 3.58 1.01
N LYS A 88 -14.79 3.41 0.93
CA LYS A 88 -15.40 2.26 0.24
C LYS A 88 -14.96 2.17 -1.22
N PHE A 89 -14.86 3.31 -1.91
CA PHE A 89 -14.39 3.36 -3.28
C PHE A 89 -12.96 2.81 -3.38
N VAL A 90 -12.03 3.31 -2.57
CA VAL A 90 -10.62 2.90 -2.57
C VAL A 90 -10.47 1.42 -2.24
N LEU A 91 -11.13 0.94 -1.17
CA LEU A 91 -11.07 -0.46 -0.73
C LEU A 91 -11.50 -1.45 -1.83
N ASN A 92 -12.53 -1.10 -2.60
CA ASN A 92 -13.05 -1.96 -3.65
C ASN A 92 -12.23 -1.88 -4.93
N ASN A 93 -11.81 -0.67 -5.31
CA ASN A 93 -11.27 -0.43 -6.65
C ASN A 93 -9.75 -0.64 -6.75
N LEU A 94 -8.96 -0.37 -5.69
CA LEU A 94 -7.51 -0.60 -5.75
C LEU A 94 -7.17 -2.03 -6.16
N THR A 95 -7.94 -3.00 -5.66
CA THR A 95 -7.73 -4.43 -5.93
C THR A 95 -8.05 -4.84 -7.37
N GLU A 96 -8.78 -4.01 -8.11
CA GLU A 96 -9.10 -4.24 -9.53
C GLU A 96 -8.09 -3.58 -10.48
N LEU A 97 -7.22 -2.70 -9.98
CA LEU A 97 -6.26 -1.98 -10.80
C LEU A 97 -5.26 -2.96 -11.41
N LYS A 98 -5.07 -2.89 -12.73
CA LYS A 98 -4.13 -3.77 -13.43
C LYS A 98 -2.72 -3.53 -12.92
N ASN A 99 -2.03 -4.63 -12.58
CA ASN A 99 -0.63 -4.60 -12.19
C ASN A 99 0.26 -4.43 -13.44
N ILE A 100 0.39 -3.19 -13.90
CA ILE A 100 1.29 -2.77 -14.98
C ILE A 100 2.14 -1.59 -14.50
N PRO A 101 3.36 -1.39 -15.03
CA PRO A 101 4.27 -0.33 -14.57
C PRO A 101 3.63 1.08 -14.58
N ASP A 102 2.82 1.33 -15.60
CA ASP A 102 2.07 2.57 -15.83
C ASP A 102 1.08 2.95 -14.72
N ASN A 103 0.65 1.97 -13.91
CA ASN A 103 -0.27 2.15 -12.81
C ASN A 103 0.42 2.26 -11.46
N LEU A 104 1.75 2.11 -11.38
CA LEU A 104 2.45 1.99 -10.10
C LEU A 104 2.27 3.25 -9.21
N VAL A 105 2.41 4.43 -9.80
CA VAL A 105 2.22 5.71 -9.08
C VAL A 105 0.78 5.86 -8.60
N LEU A 106 -0.20 5.53 -9.44
CA LEU A 106 -1.61 5.55 -9.07
C LEU A 106 -1.93 4.53 -7.96
N HIS A 107 -1.35 3.33 -8.04
CA HIS A 107 -1.50 2.29 -7.03
C HIS A 107 -1.01 2.77 -5.68
N GLY A 108 0.20 3.36 -5.62
CA GLY A 108 0.75 3.95 -4.40
C GLY A 108 -0.16 5.04 -3.82
N ASN A 109 -0.69 5.93 -4.67
CA ASN A 109 -1.56 7.03 -4.24
C ASN A 109 -2.84 6.52 -3.61
N MET A 110 -3.50 5.57 -4.26
CA MET A 110 -4.71 4.93 -3.75
C MET A 110 -4.44 4.10 -2.48
N ALA A 111 -3.30 3.41 -2.43
CA ALA A 111 -2.88 2.60 -1.28
C ALA A 111 -2.58 3.45 -0.03
N VAL A 112 -2.04 4.65 -0.17
CA VAL A 112 -1.80 5.52 1.00
C VAL A 112 -3.04 6.31 1.37
N LEU A 113 -3.80 6.79 0.39
CA LEU A 113 -5.10 7.43 0.62
C LEU A 113 -6.03 6.53 1.44
N GLY A 114 -6.13 5.25 1.06
CA GLY A 114 -6.97 4.30 1.80
C GLY A 114 -6.46 4.04 3.23
N LEU A 115 -5.14 4.06 3.49
CA LEU A 115 -4.59 3.88 4.83
C LEU A 115 -4.93 5.08 5.71
N LEU A 116 -4.80 6.29 5.17
CA LEU A 116 -5.15 7.53 5.87
C LEU A 116 -6.65 7.58 6.19
N LEU A 117 -7.50 7.20 5.24
CA LEU A 117 -8.95 7.08 5.45
C LEU A 117 -9.28 6.03 6.50
N LEU A 118 -8.66 4.85 6.42
CA LEU A 118 -8.86 3.76 7.36
C LEU A 118 -8.44 4.17 8.78
N LYS A 119 -7.32 4.90 8.92
CA LYS A 119 -6.88 5.50 10.18
C LYS A 119 -7.95 6.45 10.74
N GLN A 120 -8.45 7.41 9.95
CA GLN A 120 -9.44 8.37 10.46
C GLN A 120 -10.81 7.75 10.74
N GLN A 121 -11.19 6.70 10.02
CA GLN A 121 -12.51 6.09 10.12
C GLN A 121 -12.49 4.72 10.81
N ALA A 122 -11.41 4.38 11.53
CA ALA A 122 -11.21 3.08 12.16
C ALA A 122 -12.39 2.65 13.05
N LYS A 123 -13.03 3.60 13.76
CA LYS A 123 -14.21 3.34 14.61
C LYS A 123 -15.43 2.80 13.83
N LYS A 124 -15.49 3.00 12.52
CA LYS A 124 -16.57 2.55 11.64
C LYS A 124 -16.26 1.19 10.97
N VAL A 125 -15.05 0.66 11.15
CA VAL A 125 -14.58 -0.58 10.54
C VAL A 125 -15.18 -1.78 11.26
N LYS A 126 -15.65 -2.76 10.48
CA LYS A 126 -16.17 -4.04 10.99
C LYS A 126 -15.14 -5.14 10.78
N LYS A 127 -14.97 -6.04 11.76
CA LYS A 127 -14.01 -7.16 11.72
C LYS A 127 -14.21 -8.13 10.53
N ASN A 128 -15.41 -8.18 9.95
CA ASN A 128 -15.76 -9.11 8.86
C ASN A 128 -15.75 -8.46 7.47
N ASP A 129 -15.12 -7.29 7.31
CA ASP A 129 -15.07 -6.63 6.02
C ASP A 129 -13.91 -7.17 5.15
N PHE A 130 -14.22 -8.18 4.34
CA PHE A 130 -13.27 -8.78 3.41
C PHE A 130 -12.71 -7.81 2.37
N SER A 131 -13.36 -6.66 2.11
CA SER A 131 -12.80 -5.64 1.21
C SER A 131 -11.53 -5.04 1.80
N ILE A 132 -11.47 -4.88 3.13
CA ILE A 132 -10.30 -4.35 3.82
C ILE A 132 -9.14 -5.35 3.74
N CYS A 133 -9.38 -6.66 3.92
CA CYS A 133 -8.30 -7.65 3.79
C CYS A 133 -7.65 -7.63 2.40
N ARG A 134 -8.46 -7.61 1.33
CA ARG A 134 -7.94 -7.54 -0.05
C ARG A 134 -7.20 -6.23 -0.30
N TYR A 135 -7.74 -5.12 0.17
CA TYR A 135 -7.11 -3.82 0.08
C TYR A 135 -5.76 -3.79 0.81
N ILE A 136 -5.73 -4.25 2.07
CA ILE A 136 -4.50 -4.32 2.88
C ILE A 136 -3.47 -5.20 2.19
N GLN A 137 -3.86 -6.34 1.61
CA GLN A 137 -2.95 -7.17 0.81
C GLN A 137 -2.34 -6.40 -0.37
N SER A 138 -3.14 -5.66 -1.14
CA SER A 138 -2.65 -4.82 -2.25
C SER A 138 -1.74 -3.70 -1.78
N THR A 139 -2.02 -3.09 -0.63
CA THR A 139 -1.20 -2.02 -0.04
C THR A 139 0.11 -2.56 0.52
N ILE A 140 0.07 -3.67 1.23
CA ILE A 140 1.26 -4.38 1.74
C ILE A 140 2.18 -4.76 0.59
N ARG A 141 1.62 -5.32 -0.48
CA ARG A 141 2.40 -5.67 -1.67
C ARG A 141 3.09 -4.43 -2.25
N PHE A 142 2.40 -3.29 -2.30
CA PHE A 142 3.01 -2.04 -2.75
C PHE A 142 4.17 -1.59 -1.85
N LEU A 143 4.03 -1.68 -0.52
CA LEU A 143 5.09 -1.31 0.42
C LEU A 143 6.26 -2.29 0.38
N TRP A 144 5.97 -3.58 0.24
CA TRP A 144 6.94 -4.67 0.26
C TRP A 144 7.78 -4.72 -1.01
N ASP A 145 7.14 -4.74 -2.19
CA ASP A 145 7.79 -4.90 -3.48
C ASP A 145 8.70 -3.70 -3.85
N ALA A 146 8.67 -2.61 -3.06
CA ALA A 146 9.49 -1.41 -3.27
C ALA A 146 10.99 -1.66 -3.09
N HIS A 147 11.38 -2.62 -2.26
CA HIS A 147 12.79 -2.92 -1.97
C HIS A 147 13.11 -4.39 -2.16
N ASN A 148 14.29 -4.67 -2.69
CA ASN A 148 14.76 -6.03 -2.93
C ASN A 148 16.28 -6.12 -2.69
N VAL A 149 16.71 -7.16 -1.97
CA VAL A 149 18.15 -7.43 -1.73
C VAL A 149 18.75 -8.23 -2.88
N ASP A 150 17.96 -9.12 -3.49
CA ASP A 150 18.44 -10.02 -4.54
C ASP A 150 18.70 -9.27 -5.87
N GLU A 151 18.24 -8.02 -5.99
CA GLU A 151 18.49 -7.13 -7.12
C GLU A 151 19.76 -6.26 -6.95
N SER A 152 20.46 -6.38 -5.82
CA SER A 152 21.76 -5.74 -5.64
C SER A 152 22.90 -6.59 -6.23
N ASN A 153 23.97 -5.94 -6.66
CA ASN A 153 25.12 -6.63 -7.25
C ASN A 153 25.84 -7.58 -6.26
N ASP A 154 25.72 -7.29 -4.96
CA ASP A 154 26.37 -8.01 -3.85
C ASP A 154 25.40 -8.91 -3.06
N ALA A 155 24.14 -9.03 -3.51
CA ALA A 155 23.05 -9.79 -2.88
C ALA A 155 22.93 -9.59 -1.35
N SER A 156 23.33 -8.41 -0.85
CA SER A 156 23.36 -8.07 0.58
C SER A 156 23.08 -6.60 0.84
N THR A 157 22.89 -5.78 -0.20
CA THR A 157 22.48 -4.39 -0.08
C THR A 157 20.98 -4.28 -0.40
N LEU A 158 20.20 -3.68 0.50
CA LEU A 158 18.80 -3.39 0.20
C LEU A 158 18.72 -2.25 -0.84
N VAL A 159 18.22 -2.55 -2.03
CA VAL A 159 18.05 -1.56 -3.10
C VAL A 159 16.58 -1.38 -3.44
N VAL A 160 16.24 -0.24 -4.04
CA VAL A 160 14.91 -0.04 -4.65
C VAL A 160 14.76 -1.00 -5.83
N SER A 161 13.65 -1.72 -5.87
CA SER A 161 13.42 -2.72 -6.92
C SER A 161 13.32 -2.07 -8.31
N MET A 162 13.70 -2.81 -9.36
CA MET A 162 13.75 -2.32 -10.74
C MET A 162 12.39 -1.83 -11.23
N THR A 163 11.30 -2.47 -10.78
CA THR A 163 9.92 -2.04 -11.09
C THR A 163 9.60 -0.65 -10.52
N TYR A 164 10.16 -0.30 -9.37
CA TYR A 164 9.93 0.98 -8.69
C TYR A 164 10.94 2.04 -9.10
N LYS A 165 12.15 1.65 -9.51
CA LYS A 165 13.29 2.52 -9.74
C LYS A 165 13.00 3.71 -10.65
N LYS A 166 12.22 3.50 -11.73
CA LYS A 166 11.81 4.58 -12.66
C LYS A 166 10.95 5.65 -11.99
N TYR A 167 10.10 5.26 -11.04
CA TYR A 167 9.09 6.11 -10.41
C TYR A 167 9.44 6.46 -8.96
N TRP A 168 10.63 6.08 -8.48
CA TRP A 168 10.96 6.13 -7.06
C TRP A 168 10.91 7.54 -6.47
N MET A 169 11.30 8.55 -7.24
CA MET A 169 11.23 9.95 -6.80
C MET A 169 9.79 10.40 -6.50
N GLU A 170 8.80 9.87 -7.20
CA GLU A 170 7.38 10.14 -6.96
C GLU A 170 6.81 9.26 -5.82
N LEU A 171 7.42 8.09 -5.59
CA LEU A 171 6.91 7.07 -4.68
C LEU A 171 7.57 7.11 -3.29
N MET A 172 8.76 7.67 -3.13
CA MET A 172 9.55 7.50 -1.90
C MET A 172 8.87 8.11 -0.67
N GLU A 173 8.30 9.31 -0.79
CA GLU A 173 7.56 9.97 0.29
C GLU A 173 6.25 9.23 0.58
N LEU A 174 5.60 8.75 -0.48
CA LEU A 174 4.36 8.00 -0.40
C LEU A 174 4.56 6.64 0.27
N TRP A 175 5.63 5.93 -0.08
CA TRP A 175 6.05 4.69 0.56
C TRP A 175 6.30 4.90 2.05
N PHE A 176 7.05 5.94 2.40
CA PHE A 176 7.36 6.25 3.80
C PHE A 176 6.10 6.59 4.60
N LEU A 177 5.22 7.45 4.06
CA LEU A 177 3.92 7.77 4.65
C LEU A 177 3.03 6.52 4.79
N GLY A 178 3.07 5.63 3.81
CA GLY A 178 2.35 4.36 3.83
C GLY A 178 2.84 3.44 4.95
N MET A 179 4.17 3.29 5.12
CA MET A 179 4.78 2.52 6.21
C MET A 179 4.36 3.07 7.59
N GLN A 180 4.44 4.39 7.79
CA GLN A 180 4.03 5.02 9.04
C GLN A 180 2.53 4.84 9.31
N THR A 181 1.72 5.00 8.27
CA THR A 181 0.26 4.96 8.44
C THR A 181 -0.22 3.54 8.70
N ILE A 182 0.37 2.51 8.08
CA ILE A 182 -0.01 1.12 8.37
C ILE A 182 0.38 0.72 9.80
N SER A 183 1.52 1.16 10.33
CA SER A 183 1.89 0.97 11.75
C SER A 183 0.81 1.50 12.68
N VAL A 184 0.32 2.72 12.43
CA VAL A 184 -0.77 3.31 13.24
C VAL A 184 -2.09 2.54 13.05
N VAL A 185 -2.42 2.14 11.82
CA VAL A 185 -3.63 1.37 11.53
C VAL A 185 -3.67 0.06 12.30
N LEU A 186 -2.53 -0.62 12.51
CA LEU A 186 -2.45 -1.84 13.31
C LEU A 186 -3.05 -1.64 14.70
N THR A 187 -2.70 -0.53 15.38
CA THR A 187 -3.20 -0.23 16.73
C THR A 187 -4.69 0.10 16.77
N LEU A 188 -5.21 0.69 15.68
CA LEU A 188 -6.61 1.12 15.59
C LEU A 188 -7.53 0.00 15.12
N VAL A 189 -7.00 -0.95 14.35
CA VAL A 189 -7.73 -2.07 13.75
C VAL A 189 -6.95 -3.38 13.99
N PRO A 190 -6.92 -3.89 15.24
CA PRO A 190 -5.97 -4.93 15.67
C PRO A 190 -6.03 -6.24 14.88
N TRP A 191 -7.19 -6.63 14.36
CA TRP A 191 -7.33 -7.86 13.58
C TRP A 191 -6.54 -7.81 12.25
N ILE A 192 -6.12 -6.64 11.77
CA ILE A 192 -5.21 -6.54 10.61
C ILE A 192 -3.84 -7.16 10.92
N SER A 193 -3.40 -7.11 12.19
CA SER A 193 -2.15 -7.75 12.61
C SER A 193 -2.21 -9.28 12.48
N GLU A 194 -3.36 -9.90 12.80
CA GLU A 194 -3.61 -11.33 12.58
C GLU A 194 -3.41 -11.68 11.09
N PHE A 195 -4.04 -10.91 10.20
CA PHE A 195 -3.93 -11.08 8.75
C PHE A 195 -2.49 -10.92 8.22
N ILE A 196 -1.75 -9.94 8.71
CA ILE A 196 -0.35 -9.70 8.32
C ILE A 196 0.56 -10.87 8.69
N VAL A 197 0.33 -11.45 9.87
CA VAL A 197 1.11 -12.58 10.36
C VAL A 197 0.77 -13.85 9.57
N GLU A 198 -0.52 -14.10 9.31
CA GLU A 198 -0.99 -15.26 8.54
C GLU A 198 -0.51 -15.25 7.08
N THR A 199 -0.39 -14.06 6.48
CA THR A 199 0.07 -13.91 5.09
C THR A 199 1.58 -14.06 4.92
N GLY A 200 2.34 -14.19 6.01
CA GLY A 200 3.79 -14.37 5.97
C GLY A 200 4.58 -13.07 5.74
N TRP A 201 3.91 -11.91 5.72
CA TRP A 201 4.58 -10.66 5.36
C TRP A 201 5.59 -10.20 6.41
N ALA A 202 5.21 -10.28 7.69
CA ALA A 202 6.07 -9.87 8.80
C ALA A 202 7.35 -10.72 8.86
N GLN A 203 7.22 -12.02 8.61
CA GLN A 203 8.31 -13.00 8.50
C GLN A 203 9.22 -12.68 7.33
N GLY A 204 8.62 -12.38 6.16
CA GLY A 204 9.34 -11.93 4.98
C GLY A 204 10.22 -10.72 5.28
N ILE A 205 9.72 -9.70 5.99
CA ILE A 205 10.50 -8.52 6.40
C ILE A 205 11.75 -8.94 7.19
N VAL A 206 11.58 -9.78 8.21
CA VAL A 206 12.69 -10.24 9.04
C VAL A 206 13.72 -11.00 8.20
N ASP A 207 13.28 -11.90 7.33
CA ASP A 207 14.19 -12.68 6.47
C ASP A 207 14.94 -11.82 5.47
N THR A 208 14.29 -10.83 4.85
CA THR A 208 14.95 -9.88 3.96
C THR A 208 15.98 -9.05 4.73
N LEU A 209 15.61 -8.47 5.87
CA LEU A 209 16.52 -7.65 6.66
C LEU A 209 17.71 -8.44 7.22
N LYS A 210 17.53 -9.74 7.50
CA LYS A 210 18.61 -10.64 7.92
C LYS A 210 19.69 -10.83 6.85
N LYS A 211 19.30 -10.81 5.56
CA LYS A 211 20.25 -10.83 4.42
C LYS A 211 21.00 -9.52 4.23
N VAL A 212 20.41 -8.40 4.67
CA VAL A 212 21.01 -7.08 4.50
C VAL A 212 22.27 -6.96 5.36
N LYS A 213 23.34 -6.45 4.75
CA LYS A 213 24.60 -6.15 5.41
C LYS A 213 24.39 -5.28 6.65
N ALA A 214 25.07 -5.61 7.74
CA ALA A 214 24.97 -4.87 8.99
C ALA A 214 25.26 -3.37 8.80
N CYS A 215 24.46 -2.54 9.48
CA CYS A 215 24.55 -1.07 9.49
C CYS A 215 24.47 -0.40 8.10
N SER A 216 23.91 -1.06 7.08
CA SER A 216 23.82 -0.50 5.72
C SER A 216 22.45 0.04 5.33
N LEU A 217 21.44 -0.08 6.20
CA LEU A 217 20.10 0.45 5.93
C LEU A 217 20.09 1.98 5.97
N PRO A 218 19.50 2.66 4.96
CA PRO A 218 19.24 4.08 5.03
C PRO A 218 18.38 4.46 6.25
N PRO A 219 18.61 5.62 6.91
CA PRO A 219 17.94 5.96 8.17
C PRO A 219 16.41 5.92 8.13
N ASN A 220 15.81 6.42 7.05
CA ASN A 220 14.35 6.43 6.84
C ASN A 220 13.77 5.03 6.62
N ILE A 221 14.50 4.15 5.93
CA ILE A 221 14.08 2.76 5.71
C ILE A 221 14.19 1.97 7.01
N LYS A 222 15.30 2.15 7.73
CA LYS A 222 15.51 1.58 9.06
C LYS A 222 14.36 1.96 10.00
N SER A 223 14.06 3.25 10.14
CA SER A 223 13.01 3.69 11.07
C SER A 223 11.63 3.17 10.66
N ALA A 224 11.31 3.16 9.37
CA ALA A 224 10.04 2.64 8.88
C ALA A 224 9.84 1.14 9.19
N PHE A 225 10.87 0.31 9.00
CA PHE A 225 10.77 -1.11 9.30
C PHE A 225 10.78 -1.39 10.80
N GLU A 226 11.64 -0.73 11.59
CA GLU A 226 11.68 -0.90 13.03
C GLU A 226 10.33 -0.52 13.66
N ASP A 227 9.80 0.65 13.30
CA ASP A 227 8.50 1.14 13.77
C ASP A 227 7.36 0.16 13.46
N PHE A 228 7.30 -0.34 12.23
CA PHE A 228 6.29 -1.31 11.82
C PHE A 228 6.37 -2.63 12.60
N LEU A 229 7.58 -3.18 12.78
CA LEU A 229 7.79 -4.42 13.51
C LEU A 229 7.47 -4.25 15.01
N CYS A 230 7.78 -3.11 15.61
CA CYS A 230 7.41 -2.79 16.99
C CYS A 230 5.89 -2.77 17.15
N HIS A 231 5.18 -2.06 16.28
CA HIS A 231 3.71 -1.98 16.33
C HIS A 231 3.04 -3.35 16.15
N LEU A 232 3.61 -4.23 15.33
CA LEU A 232 3.14 -5.61 15.22
C LEU A 232 3.29 -6.39 16.53
N VAL A 233 4.44 -6.28 17.21
CA VAL A 233 4.68 -6.95 18.49
C VAL A 233 3.73 -6.44 19.57
N GLU A 234 3.52 -5.12 19.63
CA GLU A 234 2.62 -4.49 20.60
C GLU A 234 1.16 -4.88 20.37
N THR A 235 0.73 -4.99 19.11
CA THR A 235 -0.66 -5.28 18.75
C THR A 235 -0.96 -6.78 18.79
N ASN A 236 0.03 -7.63 18.50
CA ASN A 236 -0.15 -9.08 18.40
C ASN A 236 1.01 -9.86 19.03
N ALA A 237 0.86 -10.24 20.29
CA ALA A 237 1.84 -11.04 21.02
C ALA A 237 2.17 -12.40 20.37
N SER A 238 1.30 -12.94 19.49
CA SER A 238 1.57 -14.20 18.78
C SER A 238 2.68 -14.08 17.74
N VAL A 239 3.07 -12.85 17.36
CA VAL A 239 4.16 -12.63 16.40
C VAL A 239 5.55 -12.85 17.02
N VAL A 240 5.68 -12.69 18.34
CA VAL A 240 6.95 -12.85 19.06
C VAL A 240 7.63 -14.21 18.84
N PRO A 241 6.96 -15.36 19.05
CA PRO A 241 7.58 -16.66 18.78
C PRO A 241 7.96 -16.83 17.30
N ILE A 242 7.16 -16.28 16.38
CA ILE A 242 7.42 -16.34 14.93
C ILE A 242 8.68 -15.53 14.59
N PHE A 243 8.82 -14.30 15.10
CA PHE A 243 10.02 -13.51 14.90
C PHE A 243 11.27 -14.18 15.48
N LYS A 244 11.15 -14.86 16.62
CA LYS A 244 12.26 -15.66 17.17
C LYS A 244 12.65 -16.83 16.26
N GLU A 245 11.67 -17.51 15.65
CA GLU A 245 11.92 -18.59 14.67
C GLU A 245 12.67 -18.08 13.42
N HIS A 246 12.37 -16.85 12.98
CA HIS A 246 13.03 -16.21 11.83
C HIS A 246 14.35 -15.49 12.18
N ASP A 247 14.86 -15.66 13.40
CA ASP A 247 16.10 -15.06 13.91
C ASP A 247 16.11 -13.51 13.87
N VAL A 248 15.02 -12.91 14.38
CA VAL A 248 14.91 -11.45 14.54
C VAL A 248 16.02 -10.84 15.39
N LEU A 249 16.65 -11.62 16.29
CA LEU A 249 17.76 -11.14 17.12
C LEU A 249 18.95 -10.69 16.27
N THR A 250 19.27 -11.45 15.21
CA THR A 250 20.31 -11.06 14.24
C THR A 250 19.94 -9.76 13.54
N VAL A 251 18.67 -9.56 13.15
CA VAL A 251 18.19 -8.30 12.55
C VAL A 251 18.37 -7.13 13.52
N CYS A 252 17.95 -7.28 14.78
CA CYS A 252 18.11 -6.25 15.81
C CYS A 252 19.57 -5.84 16.02
N ARG A 253 20.49 -6.81 16.05
CA ARG A 253 21.93 -6.56 16.21
C ARG A 253 22.56 -5.93 14.98
N ASN A 254 22.28 -6.47 13.79
CA ASN A 254 22.87 -6.02 12.54
C ASN A 254 22.47 -4.58 12.21
N HIS A 255 21.24 -4.20 12.51
CA HIS A 255 20.68 -2.91 12.10
C HIS A 255 20.44 -1.96 13.27
N LEU A 256 20.82 -2.34 14.49
CA LEU A 256 20.62 -1.59 15.72
C LEU A 256 19.13 -1.24 15.93
N PHE A 257 18.25 -2.22 15.78
CA PHE A 257 16.82 -2.04 16.09
C PHE A 257 16.61 -2.23 17.59
N MET A 258 16.90 -1.17 18.34
CA MET A 258 16.92 -1.17 19.79
C MET A 258 15.51 -1.30 20.37
N ASP A 259 14.53 -0.62 19.78
CA ASP A 259 13.15 -0.61 20.29
C ASP A 259 12.50 -1.97 20.05
N LEU A 260 12.75 -2.57 18.87
CA LEU A 260 12.27 -3.92 18.56
C LEU A 260 12.95 -4.97 19.45
N GLY A 261 14.25 -4.84 19.68
CA GLY A 261 14.99 -5.72 20.58
C GLY A 261 14.39 -5.70 21.98
N LYS A 262 14.15 -4.50 22.53
CA LYS A 262 13.51 -4.31 23.83
C LYS A 262 12.09 -4.89 23.88
N ALA A 263 11.29 -4.67 22.84
CA ALA A 263 9.90 -5.16 22.78
C ALA A 263 9.80 -6.70 22.80
N ILE A 264 10.78 -7.40 22.21
CA ILE A 264 10.75 -8.87 22.05
C ILE A 264 11.49 -9.62 23.18
N PHE A 265 12.59 -9.05 23.68
CA PHE A 265 13.52 -9.72 24.59
C PHE A 265 13.60 -9.11 25.99
N GLY A 266 13.01 -7.93 26.22
CA GLY A 266 13.18 -7.18 27.46
C GLY A 266 14.47 -6.35 27.49
N ASP A 267 14.76 -5.74 28.64
CA ASP A 267 16.04 -5.06 28.92
C ASP A 267 17.18 -6.07 29.17
#